data_AF-A0A814TCE9-F1
#
_entry.id   AF-A0A814TCE9-F1
#
_cell.length_a   1.000
_cell.length_b   1.000
_cell.length_c   1.000
_cell.angle_alpha   90.00
_cell.angle_beta   90.00
_cell.angle_gamma   90.00
#
_symmetry.space_group_name_H-M   'P 1'
#
loop_
_entity.id
_entity.type
_entity.pdbx_description
1 polymer ?
#
loop_
_entity_poly.entity_id
_entity_poly.type
_entity_poly.pdbx_seq_one_letter_code
_entity_poly.pdbx_strand_id
1 'polypeptide(L)'
;MLNLTTETSTTKKEHDGNDESETHDSDLRLIQQFERRRVRLGKRLAYLLRYGAEKEGCKVDEGWVKLNDLMKVAILAEHSKDEVLGDIKTSCSYRKTYRYQWEERPDGIYVRAAYGRKFER
;
A
#
# COMPACT_ATOMS: atom_id res chain seq x y z
N MET A 1 37.88 46.75 47.34
CA MET A 1 37.29 45.45 47.74
C MET A 1 35.89 45.38 47.17
N LEU A 2 35.58 44.28 46.50
CA LEU A 2 34.46 44.09 45.57
C LEU A 2 33.15 43.73 46.28
N ASN A 3 32.16 44.61 46.15
CA ASN A 3 30.80 44.44 45.62
C ASN A 3 29.96 43.14 45.75
N LEU A 4 28.67 43.42 46.07
CA LEU A 4 27.39 42.86 45.59
C LEU A 4 26.64 41.77 46.40
N THR A 5 25.52 42.24 47.00
CA THR A 5 24.26 41.54 47.29
C THR A 5 23.44 41.27 46.02
N THR A 6 22.82 40.09 45.89
CA THR A 6 21.38 39.92 45.53
C THR A 6 20.93 38.44 45.54
N GLU A 7 19.83 38.22 46.27
CA GLU A 7 18.62 37.43 45.95
C GLU A 7 18.71 36.02 45.31
N THR A 8 18.20 35.03 46.06
CA THR A 8 17.97 33.66 45.61
C THR A 8 16.58 33.51 44.99
N SER A 9 16.53 33.34 43.66
CA SER A 9 15.31 32.93 42.94
C SER A 9 15.26 31.40 42.85
N THR A 10 14.24 30.82 43.48
CA THR A 10 13.88 29.40 43.35
C THR A 10 12.96 29.25 42.13
N THR A 11 13.50 28.74 41.03
CA THR A 11 12.68 28.35 39.87
C THR A 11 12.32 26.88 39.99
N LYS A 12 11.04 26.62 40.27
CA LYS A 12 10.43 25.29 40.11
C LYS A 12 10.52 24.91 38.63
N LYS A 13 11.21 23.81 38.33
CA LYS A 13 11.23 23.19 37.01
C LYS A 13 10.10 22.17 36.98
N GLU A 14 8.96 22.58 36.45
CA GLU A 14 7.85 21.68 36.15
C GLU A 14 8.32 20.66 35.09
N HIS A 15 8.18 19.39 35.41
CA HIS A 15 8.35 18.28 34.49
C HIS A 15 7.03 18.15 33.71
N ASP A 16 6.99 18.71 32.51
CA ASP A 16 5.90 18.48 31.56
C ASP A 16 6.21 17.19 30.79
N GLY A 17 5.87 16.07 31.42
CA GLY A 17 6.06 14.72 30.87
C GLY A 17 4.74 14.15 30.44
N ASN A 18 4.17 14.59 29.31
CA ASN A 18 2.91 14.02 28.82
C ASN A 18 2.68 14.11 27.28
N ASP A 19 3.72 14.07 26.43
CA ASP A 19 3.53 14.24 24.97
C ASP A 19 4.23 13.18 24.07
N GLU A 20 5.19 12.41 24.59
CA GLU A 20 5.94 11.44 23.75
C GLU A 20 5.32 10.04 23.65
N SER A 21 4.33 9.71 24.49
CA SER A 21 3.70 8.38 24.50
C SER A 21 2.51 8.24 23.54
N GLU A 22 1.77 9.33 23.27
CA GLU A 22 0.63 9.32 22.35
C GLU A 22 1.06 9.25 20.87
N THR A 23 2.18 9.91 20.54
CA THR A 23 2.75 9.94 19.19
C THR A 23 3.16 8.53 18.73
N HIS A 24 3.82 7.75 19.58
CA HIS A 24 4.25 6.39 19.24
C HIS A 24 3.08 5.41 18.97
N ASP A 25 1.99 5.49 19.74
CA ASP A 25 0.80 4.64 19.51
C ASP A 25 0.07 5.00 18.21
N SER A 26 0.03 6.29 17.86
CA SER A 26 -0.57 6.75 16.59
C SER A 26 0.18 6.22 15.36
N ASP A 27 1.51 6.23 15.39
CA ASP A 27 2.36 5.72 14.32
C ASP A 27 2.19 4.20 14.12
N LEU A 28 2.15 3.45 15.22
CA LEU A 28 1.92 2.01 15.19
C LEU A 28 0.57 1.66 14.56
N ARG A 29 -0.49 2.42 14.90
CA ARG A 29 -1.81 2.25 14.28
C ARG A 29 -1.78 2.57 12.79
N LEU A 30 -1.09 3.63 12.37
CA LEU A 30 -0.96 4.03 10.97
C LEU A 30 -0.25 2.94 10.15
N ILE A 31 0.86 2.41 10.66
CA ILE A 31 1.61 1.30 10.04
C ILE A 31 0.70 0.09 9.88
N GLN A 32 -0.04 -0.29 10.92
CA GLN A 32 -0.92 -1.45 10.86
C GLN A 32 -2.10 -1.24 9.89
N GLN A 33 -2.62 -0.02 9.74
CA GLN A 33 -3.64 0.31 8.74
C GLN A 33 -3.06 0.21 7.32
N PHE A 34 -1.84 0.71 7.11
CA PHE A 34 -1.14 0.63 5.83
C PHE A 34 -0.89 -0.83 5.42
N GLU A 35 -0.41 -1.68 6.33
CA GLU A 35 -0.23 -3.11 6.07
C GLU A 35 -1.54 -3.79 5.71
N ARG A 36 -2.63 -3.51 6.45
CA ARG A 36 -3.95 -4.05 6.14
C ARG A 36 -4.44 -3.64 4.75
N ARG A 37 -4.25 -2.37 4.35
CA ARG A 37 -4.59 -1.88 3.01
C ARG A 37 -3.79 -2.61 1.93
N ARG A 38 -2.47 -2.75 2.12
CA ARG A 38 -1.60 -3.48 1.20
C ARG A 38 -1.98 -4.96 1.05
N VAL A 39 -2.28 -5.64 2.16
CA VAL A 39 -2.73 -7.05 2.13
C VAL A 39 -4.06 -7.18 1.39
N ARG A 40 -5.00 -6.25 1.58
CA ARG A 40 -6.27 -6.22 0.85
C ARG A 40 -6.04 -6.03 -0.65
N LEU A 41 -5.22 -5.06 -1.05
CA LEU A 41 -4.85 -4.84 -2.45
C LEU A 41 -4.26 -6.12 -3.07
N GLY A 42 -3.29 -6.75 -2.41
CA GLY A 42 -2.67 -7.98 -2.89
C GLY A 42 -3.65 -9.15 -3.07
N LYS A 43 -4.71 -9.23 -2.25
CA LYS A 43 -5.80 -10.21 -2.42
C LYS A 43 -6.73 -9.84 -3.57
N ARG A 44 -7.12 -8.57 -3.68
CA ARG A 44 -7.96 -8.05 -4.78
C ARG A 44 -7.30 -8.28 -6.15
N LEU A 45 -6.01 -7.97 -6.28
CA LEU A 45 -5.23 -8.23 -7.50
C LEU A 45 -5.11 -9.72 -7.82
N ALA A 46 -4.89 -10.55 -6.80
CA ALA A 46 -4.84 -12.00 -7.01
C ALA A 46 -6.19 -12.55 -7.49
N TYR A 47 -7.32 -12.05 -6.95
CA TYR A 47 -8.65 -12.40 -7.42
C TYR A 47 -8.84 -12.00 -8.88
N LEU A 48 -8.65 -10.71 -9.21
CA LEU A 48 -8.86 -10.18 -10.55
C LEU A 48 -8.01 -10.90 -11.59
N LEU A 49 -6.69 -10.95 -11.39
CA LEU A 49 -5.75 -11.42 -12.41
C LEU A 49 -5.67 -12.95 -12.54
N ARG A 50 -6.34 -13.69 -11.64
CA ARG A 50 -6.41 -15.16 -11.71
C ARG A 50 -7.81 -15.68 -12.01
N TYR A 51 -8.87 -14.96 -11.64
CA TYR A 51 -10.24 -15.47 -11.68
C TYR A 51 -11.21 -14.42 -12.22
N GLY A 52 -11.27 -13.25 -11.59
CA GLY A 52 -12.41 -12.33 -11.71
C GLY A 52 -12.36 -11.30 -12.82
N ALA A 53 -11.25 -11.13 -13.55
CA ALA A 53 -11.13 -10.03 -14.52
C ALA A 53 -12.24 -10.03 -15.59
N GLU A 54 -12.55 -11.19 -16.19
CA GLU A 54 -13.61 -11.30 -17.21
C GLU A 54 -14.99 -10.93 -16.61
N LYS A 55 -15.29 -11.48 -15.42
CA LYS A 55 -16.52 -11.22 -14.68
C LYS A 55 -16.72 -9.75 -14.30
N GLU A 56 -15.63 -9.05 -14.01
CA GLU A 56 -15.63 -7.62 -13.69
C GLU A 56 -15.60 -6.73 -14.95
N GLY A 57 -15.79 -7.32 -16.15
CA GLY A 57 -15.92 -6.60 -17.41
C GLY A 57 -14.59 -6.21 -18.06
N CYS A 58 -13.45 -6.73 -17.57
CA CYS A 58 -12.17 -6.54 -18.24
C CYS A 58 -12.03 -7.49 -19.42
N LYS A 59 -11.49 -6.98 -20.53
CA LYS A 59 -11.03 -7.83 -21.62
C LYS A 59 -9.76 -8.57 -21.20
N VAL A 60 -9.78 -9.89 -21.30
CA VAL A 60 -8.64 -10.76 -20.98
C VAL A 60 -8.17 -11.43 -22.27
N ASP A 61 -6.87 -11.33 -22.55
CA ASP A 61 -6.23 -11.95 -23.71
C ASP A 61 -5.00 -12.75 -23.27
N GLU A 62 -5.06 -14.08 -23.33
CA GLU A 62 -4.04 -14.97 -22.76
C GLU A 62 -3.69 -14.67 -21.28
N GLY A 63 -4.66 -14.14 -20.55
CA GLY A 63 -4.51 -13.71 -19.16
C GLY A 63 -3.97 -12.29 -18.98
N TRP A 64 -3.59 -11.60 -20.05
CA TRP A 64 -3.23 -10.19 -20.03
C TRP A 64 -4.45 -9.29 -19.95
N VAL A 65 -4.35 -8.28 -19.08
CA VAL A 65 -5.36 -7.25 -18.87
C VAL A 65 -4.69 -5.89 -18.97
N LYS A 66 -5.33 -4.96 -19.68
CA LYS A 66 -4.86 -3.58 -19.74
C LYS A 66 -5.04 -2.92 -18.39
N LEU A 67 -3.97 -2.34 -17.83
CA LEU A 67 -3.98 -1.75 -16.49
C LEU A 67 -5.06 -0.67 -16.36
N ASN A 68 -5.25 0.15 -17.40
CA ASN A 68 -6.29 1.18 -17.39
C ASN A 68 -7.71 0.61 -17.29
N ASP A 69 -7.96 -0.58 -17.82
CA ASP A 69 -9.27 -1.23 -17.69
C ASP A 69 -9.43 -1.84 -16.29
N LEU A 70 -8.36 -2.40 -15.74
CA LEU A 70 -8.32 -2.88 -14.37
C LEU A 70 -8.67 -1.77 -13.36
N MET A 71 -8.19 -0.54 -13.60
CA MET A 71 -8.48 0.63 -12.75
C MET A 71 -9.94 1.10 -12.82
N LYS A 72 -10.74 0.64 -13.77
CA LYS A 72 -12.17 0.97 -13.87
C LYS A 72 -13.05 0.06 -13.01
N VAL A 73 -12.50 -1.03 -12.49
CA VAL A 73 -13.25 -2.00 -11.69
C VAL A 73 -13.49 -1.47 -10.28
N ALA A 74 -14.72 -1.59 -9.79
CA ALA A 74 -15.14 -1.09 -8.48
C ALA A 74 -14.27 -1.62 -7.32
N ILE A 75 -13.79 -2.87 -7.41
CA ILE A 75 -12.95 -3.48 -6.37
C ILE A 75 -11.61 -2.75 -6.17
N LEU A 76 -11.15 -1.97 -7.16
CA LEU A 76 -9.91 -1.18 -7.09
C LEU A 76 -10.17 0.33 -6.94
N ALA A 77 -11.42 0.77 -6.76
CA ALA A 77 -11.78 2.20 -6.75
C ALA A 77 -11.04 3.04 -5.68
N GLU A 78 -10.58 2.41 -4.60
CA GLU A 78 -9.86 3.06 -3.50
C GLU A 78 -8.34 3.18 -3.75
N HIS A 79 -7.83 2.64 -4.86
CA HIS A 79 -6.40 2.54 -5.14
C HIS A 79 -6.02 3.40 -6.35
N SER A 80 -4.86 4.04 -6.28
CA SER A 80 -4.32 4.75 -7.43
C SER A 80 -3.68 3.78 -8.43
N LYS A 81 -3.56 4.20 -9.69
CA LYS A 81 -2.87 3.43 -10.73
C LYS A 81 -1.43 3.10 -10.33
N ASP A 82 -0.74 4.04 -9.71
CA ASP A 82 0.65 3.88 -9.28
C ASP A 82 0.77 2.91 -8.09
N GLU A 83 -0.17 2.94 -7.15
CA GLU A 83 -0.22 1.98 -6.05
C GLU A 83 -0.41 0.54 -6.58
N VAL A 84 -1.36 0.37 -7.51
CA VAL A 84 -1.62 -0.92 -8.15
C VAL A 84 -0.42 -1.41 -8.94
N LEU A 85 0.18 -0.55 -9.78
CA LEU A 85 1.37 -0.89 -10.56
C LEU A 85 2.57 -1.20 -9.66
N GLY A 86 2.72 -0.47 -8.56
CA GLY A 86 3.75 -0.68 -7.55
C GLY A 86 3.63 -2.05 -6.88
N ASP A 87 2.43 -2.44 -6.45
CA ASP A 87 2.22 -3.80 -5.93
C ASP A 87 2.52 -4.83 -7.02
N ILE A 88 1.98 -4.69 -8.24
CA ILE A 88 2.23 -5.62 -9.34
C ILE A 88 3.72 -5.86 -9.58
N LYS A 89 4.53 -4.80 -9.56
CA LYS A 89 5.99 -4.86 -9.79
C LYS A 89 6.79 -5.47 -8.63
N THR A 90 6.31 -5.32 -7.39
CA THR A 90 7.10 -5.69 -6.18
C THR A 90 6.59 -6.96 -5.49
N SER A 91 5.43 -7.44 -5.90
CA SER A 91 4.68 -8.47 -5.19
C SER A 91 5.23 -9.87 -5.45
N CYS A 92 5.81 -10.46 -4.41
CA CYS A 92 6.39 -11.81 -4.42
C CYS A 92 5.52 -12.82 -3.66
N SER A 93 5.65 -14.08 -4.05
CA SER A 93 5.12 -15.22 -3.32
C SER A 93 6.00 -15.55 -2.11
N TYR A 94 5.52 -16.45 -1.24
CA TYR A 94 6.33 -17.01 -0.16
C TYR A 94 7.63 -17.65 -0.67
N ARG A 95 7.62 -18.20 -1.90
CA ARG A 95 8.78 -18.81 -2.56
C ARG A 95 9.68 -17.78 -3.29
N LYS A 96 9.53 -16.48 -2.99
CA LYS A 96 10.29 -15.37 -3.60
C LYS A 96 10.16 -15.27 -5.13
N THR A 97 9.08 -15.78 -5.70
CA THR A 97 8.76 -15.61 -7.12
C THR A 97 7.74 -14.50 -7.32
N TYR A 98 7.92 -13.67 -8.36
CA TYR A 98 6.94 -12.62 -8.68
C TYR A 98 5.56 -13.22 -8.94
N ARG A 99 4.53 -12.62 -8.33
CA ARG A 99 3.13 -13.07 -8.46
C ARG A 99 2.53 -12.67 -9.80
N TYR A 100 3.09 -11.63 -10.41
CA TYR A 100 2.56 -10.99 -11.61
C TYR A 100 3.65 -10.77 -12.65
N GLN A 101 3.22 -10.59 -13.89
CA GLN A 101 4.04 -10.10 -14.98
C GLN A 101 3.39 -8.82 -15.50
N TRP A 102 4.22 -7.94 -16.04
CA TRP A 102 3.77 -6.70 -16.66
C TRP A 102 4.63 -6.43 -17.88
N GLU A 103 4.05 -5.76 -18.87
CA GLU A 103 4.73 -5.31 -20.06
C GLU A 103 4.10 -4.02 -20.57
N GLU A 104 4.89 -3.22 -21.26
CA GLU A 104 4.42 -2.02 -21.93
C GLU A 104 4.18 -2.32 -23.41
N ARG A 105 3.00 -1.97 -23.88
CA ARG A 105 2.58 -2.07 -25.29
C ARG A 105 2.29 -0.68 -25.83
N PRO A 106 2.22 -0.47 -27.15
CA PRO A 106 1.98 0.86 -27.73
C PRO A 106 0.73 1.57 -27.20
N ASP A 107 -0.29 0.82 -26.77
CA ASP A 107 -1.55 1.34 -26.29
C ASP A 107 -1.66 1.35 -24.74
N GLY A 108 -0.61 0.94 -24.01
CA GLY A 108 -0.51 1.06 -22.56
C GLY A 108 0.15 -0.13 -21.86
N ILE A 109 0.04 -0.14 -20.52
CA ILE A 109 0.60 -1.19 -19.68
C ILE A 109 -0.37 -2.36 -19.58
N TYR A 110 0.14 -3.57 -19.80
CA TYR A 110 -0.59 -4.82 -19.64
C TYR A 110 -0.02 -5.60 -18.46
N VAL A 111 -0.91 -6.27 -17.72
CA VAL A 111 -0.56 -7.02 -16.52
C VAL A 111 -1.26 -8.37 -16.51
N ARG A 112 -0.60 -9.38 -15.94
CA ARG A 112 -1.21 -10.70 -15.72
C ARG A 112 -0.68 -11.38 -14.47
N ALA A 113 -1.41 -12.34 -13.94
CA ALA A 113 -0.85 -13.26 -12.95
C ALA A 113 0.21 -14.16 -13.61
N ALA A 114 1.35 -14.35 -12.96
CA ALA A 114 2.40 -15.25 -13.45
C ALA A 114 1.95 -16.72 -13.43
N TYR A 115 1.08 -17.08 -12.47
CA TYR A 115 0.58 -18.45 -12.26
C TYR A 115 -0.84 -18.45 -11.68
N GLY A 116 -1.47 -19.63 -11.67
CA GLY A 116 -2.75 -19.87 -11.00
C GLY A 116 -3.97 -19.26 -11.66
N ARG A 117 -3.90 -18.98 -12.98
CA ARG A 117 -5.01 -18.42 -13.76
C ARG A 117 -6.08 -19.49 -14.03
N LYS A 118 -7.33 -19.19 -13.68
CA LYS A 118 -8.56 -19.98 -13.88
C LYS A 118 -9.74 -19.01 -13.99
N PHE A 119 -9.81 -18.24 -15.07
CA PHE A 119 -10.84 -17.20 -15.22
C PHE A 119 -12.25 -17.78 -15.14
N GLU A 120 -13.08 -17.16 -14.32
CA GLU A 120 -14.51 -17.46 -14.21
C GLU A 120 -15.23 -16.76 -15.37
N ARG A 121 -16.10 -17.50 -16.05
CA ARG A 121 -16.91 -17.01 -17.18
C ARG A 121 -18.36 -16.83 -16.77
#